data_AF-A0AAD9C0T2-F1
#
_entry.id   AF-A0AAD9C0T2-F1
#
_cell.length_a   1.000
_cell.length_b   1.000
_cell.length_c   1.000
_cell.angle_alpha   90.00
_cell.angle_beta   90.00
_cell.angle_gamma   90.00
#
_symmetry.space_group_name_H-M   'P 1'
#
loop_
_entity.id
_entity.type
_entity.pdbx_description
1 polymer ?
#
loop_
_entity_poly.entity_id
_entity_poly.type
_entity_poly.pdbx_seq_one_letter_code
_entity_poly.pdbx_strand_id
1 'polypeptide(L)'
;MESTHLLNTSKKRVKIHPHTVTAKYATQAPYSPQPGVHTHFPQPGDEGYDDAPSFEDFGSFLEETSDKKQLTESRKWRLTLFGSKEKDTAHKLQTLGGAEGSEGGARAAKVSGKGVGEQLASFGEASVSASRLTWVGLLGAALAHGCLIVLTRLASERFSLGPLFLLLVRSIVQLVSVAVPLHRGENPFGPQGYRLRLLCYGVAYSLSLCCAYASLTFVSPGDGTTTWRLATTALSAILAFLLLEERLGLADGITIAAGLCGLGLVLLPTADESNSDSQTDPVKFWRGTFGWSLSALAGVWMALALVGYRSLKERVGVGTALFTVSWTGCLLAPASLFLLQEGWSWPMSAEAWGLVLGLAACSVAAFLGMTHALTRLHPSLVSASQSLEVPVAMLLHLAVLPLAPTAPEVVGNVMVILSVGWLVAIKLLPARGGGRRQREEYEEILDSPIK
;
A
#
# COMPACT_ATOMS: atom_id res chain seq x y z
N MET A 1 -65.70 -32.47 34.41
CA MET A 1 -66.00 -32.19 32.99
C MET A 1 -64.69 -32.17 32.22
N GLU A 2 -64.61 -33.10 31.27
CA GLU A 2 -63.75 -33.23 30.08
C GLU A 2 -63.38 -31.88 29.40
N SER A 3 -62.36 -31.72 28.53
CA SER A 3 -61.36 -32.60 27.91
C SER A 3 -60.37 -31.77 27.04
N THR A 4 -59.11 -32.26 26.91
CA THR A 4 -58.23 -32.36 25.69
C THR A 4 -57.91 -31.12 24.81
N HIS A 5 -56.71 -30.88 24.23
CA HIS A 5 -55.77 -31.75 23.49
C HIS A 5 -54.37 -31.06 23.33
N LEU A 6 -53.27 -31.86 23.45
CA LEU A 6 -52.06 -31.93 22.57
C LEU A 6 -51.10 -30.71 22.44
N LEU A 7 -49.76 -30.81 22.44
CA LEU A 7 -48.80 -31.86 22.06
C LEU A 7 -47.48 -31.72 22.83
N ASN A 8 -46.93 -32.87 23.23
CA ASN A 8 -45.61 -33.07 23.82
C ASN A 8 -44.78 -33.86 22.80
N THR A 9 -43.63 -33.37 22.34
CA THR A 9 -42.83 -34.07 21.30
C THR A 9 -41.50 -34.54 21.87
N SER A 10 -41.45 -35.85 22.12
CA SER A 10 -40.32 -36.64 22.61
C SER A 10 -39.22 -36.82 21.55
N LYS A 11 -37.96 -36.69 21.98
CA LYS A 11 -36.73 -37.04 21.24
C LYS A 11 -36.77 -38.51 20.79
N LYS A 12 -36.64 -38.77 19.47
CA LYS A 12 -36.43 -40.11 18.92
C LYS A 12 -35.05 -40.20 18.28
N ARG A 13 -34.18 -41.00 18.91
CA ARG A 13 -32.82 -41.34 18.52
C ARG A 13 -32.88 -42.34 17.36
N VAL A 14 -32.35 -42.00 16.18
CA VAL A 14 -32.27 -42.91 15.04
C VAL A 14 -30.86 -43.52 15.00
N LYS A 15 -30.78 -44.83 15.21
CA LYS A 15 -29.59 -45.66 15.01
C LYS A 15 -29.45 -45.90 13.50
N ILE A 16 -28.36 -45.43 12.90
CA ILE A 16 -27.99 -45.78 11.52
C ILE A 16 -27.00 -46.96 11.61
N HIS A 17 -27.36 -48.09 11.04
CA HIS A 17 -26.48 -49.25 10.91
C HIS A 17 -25.57 -49.08 9.67
N PRO A 18 -24.29 -49.50 9.74
CA PRO A 18 -23.31 -49.18 8.71
C PRO A 18 -23.21 -50.30 7.67
N HIS A 19 -24.25 -50.52 6.86
CA HIS A 19 -24.16 -51.37 5.65
C HIS A 19 -25.31 -51.05 4.67
N THR A 20 -25.34 -49.85 4.09
CA THR A 20 -26.27 -49.54 2.99
C THR A 20 -25.86 -48.29 2.21
N VAL A 21 -24.75 -48.37 1.46
CA VAL A 21 -24.59 -47.60 0.21
C VAL A 21 -23.76 -48.45 -0.76
N THR A 22 -24.42 -49.29 -1.55
CA THR A 22 -23.82 -49.94 -2.72
C THR A 22 -23.90 -48.97 -3.90
N ALA A 23 -22.74 -48.52 -4.39
CA ALA A 23 -22.64 -47.78 -5.63
C ALA A 23 -23.02 -48.69 -6.81
N LYS A 24 -23.96 -48.24 -7.65
CA LYS A 24 -24.37 -48.92 -8.88
C LYS A 24 -23.21 -48.96 -9.87
N TYR A 25 -22.64 -50.14 -10.09
CA TYR A 25 -21.85 -50.43 -11.30
C TYR A 25 -22.83 -50.78 -12.43
N ALA A 26 -22.71 -50.06 -13.55
CA ALA A 26 -23.40 -50.39 -14.79
C ALA A 26 -22.63 -51.52 -15.51
N THR A 27 -23.13 -52.74 -15.39
CA THR A 27 -22.76 -53.88 -16.26
C THR A 27 -23.79 -54.00 -17.38
N GLN A 28 -23.41 -53.65 -18.60
CA GLN A 28 -24.00 -54.21 -19.82
C GLN A 28 -22.90 -54.39 -20.89
N ALA A 29 -22.61 -55.65 -21.22
CA ALA A 29 -22.06 -56.09 -22.49
C ALA A 29 -23.10 -57.02 -23.13
N PRO A 30 -23.21 -57.12 -24.47
CA PRO A 30 -22.38 -58.11 -25.16
C PRO A 30 -21.98 -57.72 -26.62
N TYR A 31 -20.74 -57.99 -27.02
CA TYR A 31 -20.33 -58.65 -28.29
C TYR A 31 -18.79 -58.80 -28.30
N SER A 32 -18.30 -59.81 -29.03
CA SER A 32 -17.05 -60.55 -28.86
C SER A 32 -15.83 -59.97 -29.66
N PRO A 33 -14.64 -60.62 -29.72
CA PRO A 33 -13.36 -60.04 -29.29
C PRO A 33 -12.43 -59.57 -30.42
N GLN A 34 -11.48 -58.67 -30.11
CA GLN A 34 -10.24 -58.51 -30.89
C GLN A 34 -9.01 -58.69 -29.97
N PRO A 35 -7.96 -59.39 -30.42
CA PRO A 35 -6.82 -59.76 -29.59
C PRO A 35 -5.74 -58.67 -29.58
N GLY A 36 -5.15 -58.44 -28.39
CA GLY A 36 -3.85 -57.78 -28.29
C GLY A 36 -3.86 -56.37 -27.69
N VAL A 37 -4.20 -56.24 -26.39
CA VAL A 37 -3.64 -55.19 -25.53
C VAL A 37 -3.54 -55.74 -24.10
N HIS A 38 -2.31 -55.97 -23.63
CA HIS A 38 -2.01 -56.28 -22.23
C HIS A 38 -2.04 -54.98 -21.42
N THR A 39 -2.95 -54.87 -20.45
CA THR A 39 -2.92 -53.80 -19.43
C THR A 39 -2.39 -54.39 -18.13
N HIS A 40 -1.12 -54.13 -17.82
CA HIS A 40 -0.52 -54.44 -16.52
C HIS A 40 -0.89 -53.37 -15.50
N PHE A 41 -1.61 -53.78 -14.45
CA PHE A 41 -1.70 -53.07 -13.18
C PHE A 41 -0.49 -53.47 -12.32
N PRO A 42 0.28 -52.53 -11.72
CA PRO A 42 1.26 -52.87 -10.71
C PRO A 42 0.59 -53.08 -9.35
N GLN A 43 0.92 -54.19 -8.70
CA GLN A 43 0.65 -54.45 -7.28
C GLN A 43 1.70 -53.78 -6.39
N PRO A 44 1.36 -53.49 -5.11
CA PRO A 44 2.22 -52.77 -4.18
C PRO A 44 3.24 -53.71 -3.52
N GLY A 45 4.52 -53.37 -3.61
CA GLY A 45 5.61 -54.05 -2.92
C GLY A 45 6.95 -53.69 -3.52
N ASP A 46 7.84 -53.20 -2.65
CA ASP A 46 9.27 -52.92 -2.86
C ASP A 46 9.62 -51.62 -3.63
N GLU A 47 9.94 -50.55 -2.89
CA GLU A 47 11.32 -50.07 -2.73
C GLU A 47 11.41 -48.80 -1.85
N GLY A 48 12.26 -48.88 -0.83
CA GLY A 48 13.14 -47.84 -0.30
C GLY A 48 12.64 -46.40 -0.17
N TYR A 49 12.18 -46.06 1.03
CA TYR A 49 12.32 -44.72 1.61
C TYR A 49 13.81 -44.40 1.78
N ASP A 50 14.28 -43.31 1.17
CA ASP A 50 15.10 -42.25 1.79
C ASP A 50 15.88 -41.47 0.71
N ASP A 51 15.44 -40.24 0.47
CA ASP A 51 16.34 -39.09 0.27
C ASP A 51 15.53 -37.81 0.60
N ALA A 52 15.79 -37.27 1.79
CA ALA A 52 15.26 -36.00 2.23
C ALA A 52 16.03 -34.85 1.56
N PRO A 53 15.37 -33.85 0.95
CA PRO A 53 16.06 -32.70 0.38
C PRO A 53 16.70 -31.84 1.48
N SER A 54 17.97 -31.50 1.28
CA SER A 54 18.77 -30.60 2.11
C SER A 54 18.18 -29.18 2.18
N PHE A 55 18.51 -28.48 3.27
CA PHE A 55 17.93 -27.21 3.76
C PHE A 55 18.03 -25.97 2.84
N GLU A 56 18.46 -26.11 1.59
CA GLU A 56 18.61 -25.00 0.62
C GLU A 56 17.49 -24.95 -0.44
N ASP A 57 16.63 -25.99 -0.54
CA ASP A 57 15.53 -26.07 -1.52
C ASP A 57 14.14 -25.70 -0.98
N PHE A 58 14.01 -25.29 0.29
CA PHE A 58 12.71 -24.89 0.86
C PHE A 58 12.26 -23.47 0.48
N GLY A 59 13.11 -22.71 -0.23
CA GLY A 59 12.75 -21.37 -0.73
C GLY A 59 11.96 -21.38 -2.04
N SER A 60 12.01 -22.46 -2.82
CA SER A 60 11.40 -22.54 -4.15
C SER A 60 10.06 -23.28 -4.19
N PHE A 61 9.68 -23.98 -3.11
CA PHE A 61 8.46 -24.82 -3.07
C PHE A 61 7.21 -24.13 -2.50
N LEU A 62 7.33 -22.90 -1.99
CA LEU A 62 6.20 -22.08 -1.54
C LEU A 62 5.65 -21.14 -2.64
N GLU A 63 6.29 -21.13 -3.81
CA GLU A 63 5.84 -20.35 -4.98
C GLU A 63 4.97 -21.19 -5.96
N GLU A 64 4.90 -22.51 -5.78
CA GLU A 64 4.24 -23.44 -6.72
C GLU A 64 3.12 -24.29 -6.09
N THR A 65 2.40 -23.77 -5.08
CA THR A 65 1.13 -24.38 -4.61
C THR A 65 0.04 -23.35 -4.27
N SER A 66 -0.10 -22.31 -5.10
CA SER A 66 -1.32 -21.47 -5.11
C SER A 66 -2.10 -21.62 -6.41
N ASP A 67 -2.39 -22.85 -6.79
CA ASP A 67 -3.44 -23.17 -7.75
C ASP A 67 -4.60 -23.85 -7.04
N LYS A 68 -5.66 -23.08 -6.76
CA LYS A 68 -7.10 -23.45 -6.83
C LYS A 68 -7.99 -22.47 -6.07
N LYS A 69 -8.63 -21.54 -6.80
CA LYS A 69 -10.04 -21.68 -7.23
C LYS A 69 -10.55 -20.37 -7.85
N GLN A 70 -10.59 -20.35 -9.17
CA GLN A 70 -11.68 -19.74 -9.91
C GLN A 70 -13.01 -20.34 -9.43
N LEU A 71 -13.98 -19.49 -9.09
CA LEU A 71 -15.41 -19.71 -9.33
C LEU A 71 -16.17 -18.41 -9.02
N THR A 72 -16.11 -17.44 -9.94
CA THR A 72 -17.24 -16.58 -10.31
C THR A 72 -16.92 -15.97 -11.67
N GLU A 73 -17.35 -16.62 -12.74
CA GLU A 73 -17.56 -15.94 -14.01
C GLU A 73 -18.66 -14.88 -13.83
N SER A 74 -18.33 -13.61 -14.09
CA SER A 74 -19.27 -12.72 -14.78
C SER A 74 -18.54 -11.52 -15.39
N ARG A 75 -18.62 -11.44 -16.72
CA ARG A 75 -18.38 -10.28 -17.61
C ARG A 75 -17.02 -9.57 -17.56
N LYS A 76 -16.07 -10.16 -18.28
CA LYS A 76 -14.82 -9.53 -18.74
C LYS A 76 -15.09 -8.57 -19.90
N TRP A 77 -14.89 -7.26 -19.69
CA TRP A 77 -14.71 -6.30 -20.78
C TRP A 77 -13.25 -6.39 -21.27
N ARG A 78 -13.05 -6.78 -22.53
CA ARG A 78 -11.73 -6.87 -23.17
C ARG A 78 -11.45 -5.57 -23.91
N LEU A 79 -10.38 -4.87 -23.56
CA LEU A 79 -9.65 -4.01 -24.50
C LEU A 79 -8.23 -4.55 -24.65
N THR A 80 -8.00 -5.24 -25.76
CA THR A 80 -6.69 -5.65 -26.25
C THR A 80 -6.12 -4.55 -27.13
N LEU A 81 -4.91 -4.06 -26.83
CA LEU A 81 -4.11 -3.31 -27.79
C LEU A 81 -2.64 -3.74 -27.67
N PHE A 82 -2.16 -4.39 -28.74
CA PHE A 82 -0.79 -4.77 -29.09
C PHE A 82 -0.13 -5.94 -28.37
N GLY A 83 -0.04 -7.06 -29.10
CA GLY A 83 0.79 -8.22 -28.80
C GLY A 83 2.07 -8.24 -29.63
N SER A 84 3.04 -9.06 -29.17
CA SER A 84 4.14 -9.71 -29.89
C SER A 84 5.09 -10.24 -28.81
N LYS A 85 5.70 -11.43 -28.83
CA LYS A 85 5.62 -12.69 -29.58
C LYS A 85 6.60 -13.59 -28.82
N GLU A 86 6.18 -14.79 -28.43
CA GLU A 86 7.02 -15.80 -27.78
C GLU A 86 8.20 -16.23 -28.66
N LYS A 87 9.30 -16.62 -28.01
CA LYS A 87 10.24 -17.58 -28.57
C LYS A 87 10.93 -18.36 -27.46
N ASP A 88 10.53 -19.63 -27.35
CA ASP A 88 11.23 -20.69 -26.62
C ASP A 88 12.62 -20.96 -27.21
N THR A 89 13.58 -21.35 -26.37
CA THR A 89 14.55 -22.40 -26.69
C THR A 89 15.19 -22.92 -25.40
N ALA A 90 14.95 -24.20 -25.09
CA ALA A 90 15.75 -25.01 -24.18
C ALA A 90 16.93 -25.63 -24.95
N HIS A 91 18.11 -25.74 -24.31
CA HIS A 91 19.07 -26.79 -24.63
C HIS A 91 19.92 -27.20 -23.40
N LYS A 92 20.17 -28.51 -23.39
CA LYS A 92 20.72 -29.46 -22.40
C LYS A 92 22.25 -29.62 -22.54
N LEU A 93 22.86 -30.32 -21.58
CA LEU A 93 24.21 -30.96 -21.48
C LEU A 93 25.14 -30.24 -20.46
N GLN A 94 25.92 -30.89 -19.60
CA GLN A 94 26.40 -32.27 -19.51
C GLN A 94 27.03 -32.54 -18.13
N THR A 95 27.10 -33.83 -17.77
CA THR A 95 27.70 -34.46 -16.58
C THR A 95 29.20 -34.77 -16.74
N LEU A 96 29.95 -34.73 -15.62
CA LEU A 96 31.21 -35.44 -15.31
C LEU A 96 31.49 -35.15 -13.80
N GLY A 97 31.87 -36.03 -12.88
CA GLY A 97 32.27 -37.43 -12.84
C GLY A 97 33.26 -37.64 -11.67
N GLY A 98 32.99 -38.60 -10.77
CA GLY A 98 33.92 -39.23 -9.81
C GLY A 98 34.05 -38.58 -8.41
N ALA A 99 34.39 -39.26 -7.32
CA ALA A 99 34.51 -40.68 -6.94
C ALA A 99 34.84 -40.70 -5.42
N GLU A 100 34.42 -41.76 -4.70
CA GLU A 100 34.94 -42.27 -3.39
C GLU A 100 34.83 -41.35 -2.15
N GLY A 101 34.47 -41.77 -0.93
CA GLY A 101 34.18 -43.04 -0.27
C GLY A 101 34.14 -42.80 1.26
N SER A 102 33.67 -43.79 2.03
CA SER A 102 33.84 -43.98 3.49
C SER A 102 32.64 -43.72 4.44
N GLU A 103 32.01 -44.86 4.78
CA GLU A 103 31.49 -45.35 6.06
C GLU A 103 31.34 -44.42 7.29
N GLY A 104 30.16 -44.54 7.94
CA GLY A 104 30.12 -44.75 9.39
C GLY A 104 29.15 -43.90 10.21
N GLY A 105 28.15 -44.55 10.83
CA GLY A 105 27.74 -44.21 12.20
C GLY A 105 26.34 -43.62 12.40
N ALA A 106 25.37 -44.50 12.57
CA ALA A 106 24.05 -44.17 13.10
C ALA A 106 24.12 -43.50 14.49
N ARG A 107 23.48 -42.32 14.63
CA ARG A 107 22.95 -41.83 15.90
C ARG A 107 21.57 -41.25 15.68
N ALA A 108 20.56 -42.00 16.15
CA ALA A 108 19.19 -41.55 16.28
C ALA A 108 19.13 -40.34 17.24
N ALA A 109 19.18 -39.14 16.67
CA ALA A 109 18.85 -37.92 17.39
C ALA A 109 17.32 -37.82 17.45
N LYS A 110 16.79 -38.02 18.66
CA LYS A 110 15.42 -37.70 19.05
C LYS A 110 15.23 -36.19 18.86
N VAL A 111 14.83 -35.75 17.67
CA VAL A 111 14.48 -34.37 17.37
C VAL A 111 13.20 -34.04 18.14
N SER A 112 13.40 -33.43 19.30
CA SER A 112 12.36 -32.82 20.11
C SER A 112 11.69 -31.72 19.28
N GLY A 113 10.36 -31.73 19.20
CA GLY A 113 9.51 -30.76 18.48
C GLY A 113 9.53 -29.33 19.06
N LYS A 114 10.69 -28.86 19.52
CA LYS A 114 10.93 -27.53 20.08
C LYS A 114 11.31 -26.49 19.01
N GLY A 115 11.87 -26.91 17.88
CA GLY A 115 12.39 -25.99 16.85
C GLY A 115 11.32 -25.26 16.03
N VAL A 116 10.19 -25.90 15.72
CA VAL A 116 9.14 -25.31 14.86
C VAL A 116 8.43 -24.16 15.57
N GLY A 117 8.19 -24.27 16.88
CA GLY A 117 7.56 -23.21 17.68
C GLY A 117 8.45 -21.97 17.84
N GLU A 118 9.75 -22.16 18.03
CA GLU A 118 10.73 -21.06 18.12
C GLU A 118 10.93 -20.38 16.76
N GLN A 119 10.94 -21.14 15.65
CA GLN A 119 10.97 -20.56 14.31
C GLN A 119 9.70 -19.76 14.01
N LEU A 120 8.51 -20.30 14.28
CA LEU A 120 7.25 -19.58 14.08
C LEU A 120 7.13 -18.32 14.96
N ALA A 121 7.63 -18.38 16.19
CA ALA A 121 7.74 -17.20 17.05
C ALA A 121 8.70 -16.16 16.45
N SER A 122 9.85 -16.57 15.91
CA SER A 122 10.80 -15.68 15.25
C SER A 122 10.22 -15.02 13.98
N PHE A 123 9.42 -15.75 13.19
CA PHE A 123 8.69 -15.19 12.05
C PHE A 123 7.60 -14.20 12.50
N GLY A 124 6.90 -14.52 13.59
CA GLY A 124 5.95 -13.62 14.24
C GLY A 124 6.62 -12.31 14.67
N GLU A 125 7.74 -12.38 15.37
CA GLU A 125 8.49 -11.20 15.82
C GLU A 125 9.10 -10.39 14.67
N ALA A 126 9.62 -11.06 13.64
CA ALA A 126 10.11 -10.42 12.42
C ALA A 126 8.98 -9.69 11.65
N SER A 127 7.80 -10.28 11.56
CA SER A 127 6.65 -9.65 10.89
C SER A 127 6.10 -8.46 11.68
N VAL A 128 6.04 -8.55 13.02
CA VAL A 128 5.61 -7.46 13.90
C VAL A 128 6.61 -6.31 13.88
N SER A 129 7.92 -6.59 13.91
CA SER A 129 8.95 -5.56 13.81
C SER A 129 8.95 -4.86 12.45
N ALA A 130 8.75 -5.59 11.35
CA ALA A 130 8.58 -5.00 10.03
C ALA A 130 7.32 -4.10 9.94
N SER A 131 6.22 -4.52 10.56
CA SER A 131 5.01 -3.71 10.68
C SER A 131 5.28 -2.41 11.46
N ARG A 132 5.92 -2.50 12.64
CA ARG A 132 6.30 -1.34 13.44
C ARG A 132 7.19 -0.37 12.67
N LEU A 133 8.20 -0.88 11.97
CA LEU A 133 9.10 -0.05 11.16
C LEU A 133 8.34 0.68 10.04
N THR A 134 7.35 0.02 9.44
CA THR A 134 6.49 0.63 8.41
C THR A 134 5.71 1.81 8.97
N TRP A 135 5.08 1.64 10.13
CA TRP A 135 4.33 2.70 10.80
C TRP A 135 5.22 3.83 11.28
N VAL A 136 6.38 3.54 11.86
CA VAL A 136 7.38 4.55 12.26
C VAL A 136 7.84 5.35 11.03
N GLY A 137 8.17 4.67 9.93
CA GLY A 137 8.55 5.33 8.68
C GLY A 137 7.43 6.20 8.10
N LEU A 138 6.18 5.75 8.19
CA LEU A 138 5.01 6.49 7.72
C LEU A 138 4.71 7.74 8.56
N LEU A 139 4.77 7.62 9.90
CA LEU A 139 4.59 8.76 10.81
C LEU A 139 5.76 9.76 10.68
N GLY A 140 6.99 9.24 10.53
CA GLY A 140 8.16 10.06 10.21
C GLY A 140 8.01 10.81 8.89
N ALA A 141 7.42 10.18 7.87
CA ALA A 141 7.09 10.85 6.61
C ALA A 141 6.06 11.97 6.78
N ALA A 142 5.03 11.78 7.60
CA ALA A 142 4.04 12.83 7.87
C ALA A 142 4.69 14.03 8.61
N LEU A 143 5.58 13.75 9.57
CA LEU A 143 6.37 14.79 10.23
C LEU A 143 7.26 15.54 9.23
N ALA A 144 7.97 14.82 8.36
CA ALA A 144 8.83 15.42 7.35
C ALA A 144 8.04 16.27 6.34
N HIS A 145 6.82 15.89 5.98
CA HIS A 145 5.93 16.73 5.20
C HIS A 145 5.44 17.97 5.96
N GLY A 146 5.11 17.85 7.24
CA GLY A 146 4.77 19.03 8.06
C GLY A 146 5.92 20.04 8.11
N CYS A 147 7.17 19.56 8.29
CA CYS A 147 8.37 20.38 8.19
C CYS A 147 8.52 21.00 6.79
N LEU A 148 8.29 20.23 5.73
CA LEU A 148 8.36 20.70 4.34
C LEU A 148 7.43 21.90 4.10
N ILE A 149 6.19 21.85 4.60
CA ILE A 149 5.20 22.94 4.45
C ILE A 149 5.74 24.22 5.11
N VAL A 150 6.24 24.11 6.35
CA VAL A 150 6.78 25.25 7.11
C VAL A 150 8.03 25.82 6.43
N LEU A 151 8.95 24.97 5.96
CA LEU A 151 10.16 25.41 5.24
C LEU A 151 9.83 26.10 3.93
N THR A 152 8.84 25.59 3.18
CA THR A 152 8.36 26.21 1.93
C THR A 152 7.82 27.61 2.21
N ARG A 153 7.03 27.75 3.27
CA ARG A 153 6.48 29.04 3.71
C ARG A 153 7.59 30.00 4.15
N LEU A 154 8.54 29.55 4.96
CA LEU A 154 9.68 30.37 5.40
C LEU A 154 10.54 30.84 4.22
N ALA A 155 10.77 29.98 3.24
CA ALA A 155 11.50 30.32 2.02
C ALA A 155 10.78 31.41 1.20
N SER A 156 9.45 31.32 1.09
CA SER A 156 8.62 32.32 0.43
C SER A 156 8.58 33.65 1.19
N GLU A 157 8.31 33.63 2.50
CA GLU A 157 8.17 34.85 3.30
C GLU A 157 9.49 35.59 3.54
N ARG A 158 10.60 34.87 3.80
CA ARG A 158 11.89 35.50 4.12
C ARG A 158 12.75 35.83 2.90
N PHE A 159 12.68 35.01 1.86
CA PHE A 159 13.58 35.10 0.71
C PHE A 159 12.83 35.32 -0.61
N SER A 160 11.49 35.46 -0.57
CA SER A 160 10.64 35.65 -1.77
C SER A 160 10.86 34.57 -2.83
N LEU A 161 11.17 33.34 -2.38
CA LEU A 161 11.34 32.19 -3.26
C LEU A 161 9.98 31.62 -3.64
N GLY A 162 9.73 31.56 -4.95
CA GLY A 162 8.49 31.04 -5.51
C GLY A 162 8.28 29.54 -5.19
N PRO A 163 7.08 29.10 -4.78
CA PRO A 163 6.80 27.70 -4.50
C PRO A 163 7.16 26.76 -5.67
N LEU A 164 6.75 27.09 -6.90
CA LEU A 164 7.05 26.21 -8.05
C LEU A 164 8.55 26.18 -8.36
N PHE A 165 9.26 27.27 -8.10
CA PHE A 165 10.72 27.29 -8.22
C PHE A 165 11.37 26.38 -7.17
N LEU A 166 10.90 26.40 -5.93
CA LEU A 166 11.35 25.47 -4.88
C LEU A 166 11.11 24.01 -5.27
N LEU A 167 9.96 23.71 -5.89
CA LEU A 167 9.66 22.38 -6.43
C LEU A 167 10.65 21.96 -7.54
N LEU A 168 11.02 22.89 -8.43
CA LEU A 168 12.01 22.63 -9.48
C LEU A 168 13.37 22.30 -8.88
N VAL A 169 13.88 23.15 -7.98
CA VAL A 169 15.20 22.94 -7.35
C VAL A 169 15.23 21.62 -6.58
N ARG A 170 14.17 21.34 -5.81
CA ARG A 170 13.98 20.04 -5.17
C ARG A 170 14.08 18.88 -6.16
N SER A 171 13.37 18.96 -7.28
CA SER A 171 13.34 17.89 -8.29
C SER A 171 14.73 17.66 -8.89
N ILE A 172 15.48 18.74 -9.15
CA ILE A 172 16.87 18.67 -9.63
C ILE A 172 17.78 17.98 -8.61
N VAL A 173 17.71 18.37 -7.33
CA VAL A 173 18.50 17.73 -6.26
C VAL A 173 18.17 16.25 -6.15
N GLN A 174 16.90 15.89 -6.30
CA GLN A 174 16.44 14.51 -6.19
C GLN A 174 16.84 13.65 -7.40
N LEU A 175 17.27 14.21 -8.54
CA LEU A 175 17.81 13.42 -9.66
C LEU A 175 19.01 12.56 -9.27
N VAL A 176 19.74 12.94 -8.22
CA VAL A 176 20.84 12.13 -7.64
C VAL A 176 20.34 10.74 -7.22
N SER A 177 19.05 10.56 -6.96
CA SER A 177 18.46 9.25 -6.64
C SER A 177 18.60 8.24 -7.77
N VAL A 178 18.96 8.66 -9.00
CA VAL A 178 19.36 7.75 -10.09
C VAL A 178 20.50 6.82 -9.70
N ALA A 179 21.37 7.26 -8.78
CA ALA A 179 22.46 6.44 -8.27
C ALA A 179 21.94 5.16 -7.60
N VAL A 180 20.77 5.18 -6.97
CA VAL A 180 20.21 4.03 -6.24
C VAL A 180 19.94 2.82 -7.15
N PRO A 181 19.14 2.92 -8.24
CA PRO A 181 18.97 1.80 -9.17
C PRO A 181 20.28 1.42 -9.87
N LEU A 182 21.13 2.40 -10.22
CA LEU A 182 22.42 2.11 -10.87
C LEU A 182 23.35 1.28 -9.98
N HIS A 183 23.44 1.59 -8.68
CA HIS A 183 24.22 0.82 -7.71
C HIS A 183 23.67 -0.60 -7.49
N ARG A 184 22.37 -0.83 -7.74
CA ARG A 184 21.75 -2.16 -7.68
C ARG A 184 21.83 -2.92 -9.01
N GLY A 185 22.42 -2.34 -10.06
CA GLY A 185 22.40 -2.92 -11.40
C GLY A 185 21.01 -2.92 -12.05
N GLU A 186 20.06 -2.14 -11.53
CA GLU A 186 18.72 -2.00 -12.07
C GLU A 186 18.68 -0.90 -13.13
N ASN A 187 17.76 -1.02 -14.10
CA ASN A 187 17.53 0.07 -15.05
C ASN A 187 16.80 1.24 -14.34
N PRO A 188 17.31 2.48 -14.39
CA PRO A 188 16.69 3.62 -13.72
C PRO A 188 15.30 3.98 -14.25
N PHE A 189 14.97 3.55 -15.48
CA PHE A 189 13.62 3.70 -16.06
C PHE A 189 12.70 2.51 -15.77
N GLY A 190 13.11 1.61 -14.88
CA GLY A 190 12.35 0.43 -14.49
C GLY A 190 12.46 -0.74 -15.47
N PRO A 191 11.88 -1.90 -15.09
CA PRO A 191 11.94 -3.12 -15.87
C PRO A 191 11.16 -2.99 -17.19
N GLN A 192 11.56 -3.79 -18.17
CA GLN A 192 10.86 -3.88 -19.45
C GLN A 192 9.40 -4.33 -19.22
N GLY A 193 8.46 -3.76 -19.99
CA GLY A 193 7.02 -4.00 -19.83
C GLY A 193 6.31 -3.08 -18.82
N TYR A 194 7.01 -2.48 -17.85
CA TYR A 194 6.40 -1.60 -16.84
C TYR A 194 6.74 -0.11 -17.01
N ARG A 195 7.65 0.23 -17.93
CA ARG A 195 8.14 1.61 -18.13
C ARG A 195 7.04 2.64 -18.38
N LEU A 196 6.03 2.31 -19.19
CA LEU A 196 4.92 3.23 -19.45
C LEU A 196 4.07 3.47 -18.20
N ARG A 197 3.79 2.42 -17.42
CA ARG A 197 3.04 2.56 -16.15
C ARG A 197 3.83 3.37 -15.13
N LEU A 198 5.15 3.13 -15.06
CA LEU A 198 6.06 3.91 -14.22
C LEU A 198 6.10 5.38 -14.65
N LEU A 199 6.13 5.66 -15.96
CA LEU A 199 6.04 7.01 -16.51
C LEU A 199 4.70 7.67 -16.14
N CYS A 200 3.57 6.99 -16.32
CA CYS A 200 2.25 7.50 -15.93
C CYS A 200 2.19 7.82 -14.44
N TYR A 201 2.76 6.95 -13.59
CA TYR A 201 2.92 7.21 -12.17
C TYR A 201 3.73 8.49 -11.90
N GLY A 202 4.91 8.62 -12.52
CA GLY A 202 5.78 9.79 -12.36
C GLY A 202 5.09 11.08 -12.77
N VAL A 203 4.44 11.09 -13.94
CA VAL A 203 3.69 12.24 -14.45
C VAL A 203 2.53 12.58 -13.52
N ALA A 204 1.74 11.61 -13.05
CA ALA A 204 0.65 11.87 -12.11
C ALA A 204 1.17 12.46 -10.79
N TYR A 205 2.25 11.90 -10.22
CA TYR A 205 2.85 12.43 -9.00
C TYR A 205 3.40 13.85 -9.20
N SER A 206 4.11 14.10 -10.30
CA SER A 206 4.67 15.41 -10.59
C SER A 206 3.61 16.46 -10.89
N LEU A 207 2.53 16.12 -11.62
CA LEU A 207 1.38 17.00 -11.82
C LEU A 207 0.71 17.34 -10.50
N SER A 208 0.57 16.35 -9.61
CA SER A 208 0.08 16.59 -8.25
C SER A 208 0.93 17.63 -7.52
N LEU A 209 2.26 17.47 -7.49
CA LEU A 209 3.14 18.45 -6.86
C LEU A 209 3.05 19.82 -7.54
N CYS A 210 3.01 19.89 -8.87
CA CYS A 210 2.89 21.16 -9.58
C CYS A 210 1.58 21.88 -9.21
N CYS A 211 0.45 21.18 -9.21
CA CYS A 211 -0.83 21.75 -8.78
C CYS A 211 -0.82 22.18 -7.31
N ALA A 212 -0.17 21.40 -6.43
CA ALA A 212 -0.08 21.72 -5.01
C ALA A 212 0.78 22.95 -4.74
N TYR A 213 1.95 23.06 -5.37
CA TYR A 213 2.81 24.23 -5.20
C TYR A 213 2.25 25.46 -5.91
N ALA A 214 1.60 25.29 -7.06
CA ALA A 214 0.91 26.39 -7.75
C ALA A 214 -0.24 26.96 -6.91
N SER A 215 -1.01 26.12 -6.20
CA SER A 215 -2.13 26.60 -5.38
C SER A 215 -1.68 27.52 -4.24
N LEU A 216 -0.45 27.34 -3.72
CA LEU A 216 0.14 28.19 -2.68
C LEU A 216 0.35 29.65 -3.11
N THR A 217 0.30 29.94 -4.41
CA THR A 217 0.35 31.32 -4.92
C THR A 217 -1.00 32.05 -4.84
N PHE A 218 -2.09 31.29 -4.60
CA PHE A 218 -3.47 31.79 -4.67
C PHE A 218 -4.26 31.60 -3.37
N VAL A 219 -3.90 30.60 -2.56
CA VAL A 219 -4.60 30.22 -1.31
C VAL A 219 -3.58 30.10 -0.17
N SER A 220 -4.03 30.30 1.07
CA SER A 220 -3.21 30.11 2.27
C SER A 220 -2.56 28.72 2.28
N PRO A 221 -1.29 28.58 2.72
CA PRO A 221 -0.62 27.28 2.78
C PRO A 221 -1.35 26.22 3.62
N GLY A 222 -1.99 26.62 4.71
CA GLY A 222 -2.76 25.70 5.56
C GLY A 222 -3.99 25.14 4.85
N ASP A 223 -4.76 26.00 4.20
CA ASP A 223 -5.99 25.65 3.50
C ASP A 223 -5.72 24.83 2.24
N GLY A 224 -4.70 25.24 1.47
CA GLY A 224 -4.26 24.55 0.27
C GLY A 224 -3.76 23.14 0.58
N THR A 225 -2.98 22.95 1.66
CA THR A 225 -2.51 21.62 2.07
C THR A 225 -3.63 20.77 2.67
N THR A 226 -4.57 21.35 3.40
CA THR A 226 -5.69 20.60 3.96
C THR A 226 -6.63 20.09 2.86
N THR A 227 -6.94 20.92 1.86
CA THR A 227 -7.82 20.56 0.74
C THR A 227 -7.26 19.45 -0.14
N TRP A 228 -5.97 19.51 -0.47
CA TRP A 228 -5.34 18.44 -1.26
C TRP A 228 -5.41 17.11 -0.48
N ARG A 229 -5.27 17.14 0.86
CA ARG A 229 -5.22 15.93 1.70
C ARG A 229 -6.59 15.32 1.84
N LEU A 230 -7.61 16.16 1.98
CA LEU A 230 -9.00 15.75 1.95
C LEU A 230 -9.29 15.02 0.63
N ALA A 231 -8.95 15.63 -0.51
CA ALA A 231 -9.17 15.06 -1.83
C ALA A 231 -8.39 13.75 -2.05
N THR A 232 -7.09 13.70 -1.73
CA THR A 232 -6.28 12.47 -1.87
C THR A 232 -6.83 11.32 -1.03
N THR A 233 -7.19 11.60 0.22
CA THR A 233 -7.64 10.57 1.16
C THR A 233 -9.01 10.04 0.77
N ALA A 234 -9.94 10.90 0.38
CA ALA A 234 -11.26 10.49 -0.10
C ALA A 234 -11.17 9.65 -1.39
N LEU A 235 -10.36 10.09 -2.36
CA LEU A 235 -10.29 9.46 -3.68
C LEU A 235 -9.43 8.20 -3.71
N SER A 236 -8.37 8.12 -2.89
CA SER A 236 -7.48 6.95 -2.87
C SER A 236 -8.19 5.65 -2.48
N ALA A 237 -9.21 5.72 -1.62
CA ALA A 237 -10.04 4.55 -1.30
C ALA A 237 -10.88 4.09 -2.50
N ILE A 238 -11.51 5.04 -3.19
CA ILE A 238 -12.35 4.78 -4.36
C ILE A 238 -11.51 4.23 -5.52
N LEU A 239 -10.38 4.87 -5.84
CA LEU A 239 -9.51 4.44 -6.93
C LEU A 239 -8.84 3.09 -6.65
N ALA A 240 -8.43 2.82 -5.40
CA ALA A 240 -7.88 1.51 -5.04
C ALA A 240 -8.91 0.39 -5.27
N PHE A 241 -10.16 0.62 -4.91
CA PHE A 241 -11.25 -0.32 -5.19
C PHE A 241 -11.50 -0.49 -6.70
N LEU A 242 -11.57 0.61 -7.46
CA LEU A 242 -11.89 0.55 -8.89
C LEU A 242 -10.77 -0.01 -9.77
N LEU A 243 -9.50 0.25 -9.42
CA LEU A 243 -8.35 -0.07 -10.28
C LEU A 243 -7.57 -1.30 -9.82
N LEU A 244 -7.59 -1.61 -8.51
CA LEU A 244 -6.86 -2.75 -7.93
C LEU A 244 -7.78 -3.80 -7.32
N GLU A 245 -9.10 -3.55 -7.27
CA GLU A 245 -10.07 -4.39 -6.56
C GLU A 245 -9.72 -4.60 -5.07
N GLU A 246 -8.87 -3.71 -4.51
CA GLU A 246 -8.48 -3.75 -3.11
C GLU A 246 -9.63 -3.19 -2.25
N ARG A 247 -10.11 -4.02 -1.32
CA ARG A 247 -11.21 -3.65 -0.41
C ARG A 247 -10.66 -3.11 0.90
N LEU A 248 -11.29 -2.05 1.38
CA LEU A 248 -11.01 -1.47 2.70
C LEU A 248 -11.87 -2.16 3.76
N GLY A 249 -11.27 -2.53 4.89
CA GLY A 249 -12.01 -3.06 6.04
C GLY A 249 -12.97 -2.01 6.60
N LEU A 250 -14.10 -2.44 7.17
CA LEU A 250 -15.11 -1.51 7.72
C LEU A 250 -14.55 -0.63 8.85
N ALA A 251 -13.75 -1.21 9.76
CA ALA A 251 -13.07 -0.46 10.80
C ALA A 251 -12.13 0.60 10.22
N ASP A 252 -11.33 0.23 9.22
CA ASP A 252 -10.43 1.14 8.51
C ASP A 252 -11.25 2.28 7.83
N GLY A 253 -12.37 1.95 7.19
CA GLY A 253 -13.27 2.95 6.58
C GLY A 253 -13.83 3.97 7.58
N ILE A 254 -14.23 3.53 8.77
CA ILE A 254 -14.70 4.42 9.85
C ILE A 254 -13.58 5.37 10.29
N THR A 255 -12.36 4.87 10.46
CA THR A 255 -11.22 5.73 10.84
C THR A 255 -10.93 6.79 9.80
N ILE A 256 -10.94 6.42 8.52
CA ILE A 256 -10.73 7.35 7.42
C ILE A 256 -11.85 8.40 7.39
N ALA A 257 -13.11 8.00 7.54
CA ALA A 257 -14.23 8.93 7.58
C ALA A 257 -14.10 9.94 8.73
N ALA A 258 -13.71 9.50 9.93
CA ALA A 258 -13.46 10.40 11.05
C ALA A 258 -12.31 11.39 10.77
N GLY A 259 -11.23 10.94 10.12
CA GLY A 259 -10.12 11.79 9.72
C GLY A 259 -10.52 12.81 8.65
N LEU A 260 -11.33 12.40 7.66
CA LEU A 260 -11.89 13.29 6.64
C LEU A 260 -12.82 14.35 7.25
N CYS A 261 -13.65 13.97 8.23
CA CYS A 261 -14.44 14.93 8.99
C CYS A 261 -13.54 15.95 9.70
N GLY A 262 -12.45 15.49 10.32
CA GLY A 262 -11.46 16.37 10.96
C GLY A 262 -10.85 17.38 9.97
N LEU A 263 -10.40 16.92 8.80
CA LEU A 263 -9.90 17.81 7.74
C LEU A 263 -10.97 18.79 7.23
N GLY A 264 -12.22 18.34 7.13
CA GLY A 264 -13.35 19.20 6.76
C GLY A 264 -13.61 20.30 7.79
N LEU A 265 -13.46 20.01 9.09
CA LEU A 265 -13.57 21.03 10.15
C LEU A 265 -12.43 22.04 10.08
N VAL A 266 -11.20 21.62 9.74
CA VAL A 266 -10.06 22.54 9.56
C VAL A 266 -10.33 23.53 8.43
N LEU A 267 -11.09 23.15 7.40
CA LEU A 267 -11.44 24.02 6.26
C LEU A 267 -12.65 24.91 6.49
N LEU A 268 -13.28 24.87 7.68
CA LEU A 268 -14.42 25.75 7.95
C LEU A 268 -13.97 27.22 7.94
N PRO A 269 -14.68 28.10 7.23
CA PRO A 269 -14.36 29.52 7.25
C PRO A 269 -14.51 30.06 8.67
N THR A 270 -13.60 30.95 9.05
CA THR A 270 -13.65 31.60 10.36
C THR A 270 -14.77 32.64 10.38
N ALA A 271 -15.35 32.90 11.56
CA ALA A 271 -16.50 33.80 11.70
C ALA A 271 -16.21 35.24 11.22
N ASP A 272 -14.93 35.65 11.19
CA ASP A 272 -14.49 36.96 10.71
C ASP A 272 -14.55 37.06 9.18
N GLU A 273 -14.34 35.96 8.44
CA GLU A 273 -14.46 35.93 6.97
C GLU A 273 -15.92 35.84 6.51
N SER A 274 -16.81 35.24 7.30
CA SER A 274 -18.24 35.14 6.95
C SER A 274 -19.02 36.44 7.11
N ASN A 275 -18.50 37.37 7.92
CA ASN A 275 -19.16 38.65 8.23
C ASN A 275 -18.66 39.81 7.35
N SER A 276 -17.71 39.57 6.43
CA SER A 276 -17.29 40.59 5.47
C SER A 276 -18.30 40.68 4.32
N ASP A 277 -19.39 41.40 4.56
CA ASP A 277 -20.42 41.80 3.58
C ASP A 277 -19.88 42.83 2.54
N SER A 278 -18.58 42.79 2.26
CA SER A 278 -17.94 43.63 1.25
C SER A 278 -18.12 42.97 -0.12
N GLN A 279 -18.67 43.72 -1.07
CA GLN A 279 -18.77 43.39 -2.49
C GLN A 279 -17.48 42.69 -2.95
N THR A 280 -17.55 41.37 -3.13
CA THR A 280 -16.37 40.55 -3.39
C THR A 280 -15.87 40.88 -4.78
N ASP A 281 -14.67 41.46 -4.87
CA ASP A 281 -14.01 41.72 -6.15
C ASP A 281 -13.99 40.42 -6.97
N PRO A 282 -14.64 40.38 -8.16
CA PRO A 282 -14.74 39.16 -8.95
C PRO A 282 -13.36 38.59 -9.29
N VAL A 283 -12.34 39.44 -9.44
CA VAL A 283 -10.97 39.01 -9.72
C VAL A 283 -10.39 38.23 -8.54
N LYS A 284 -10.61 38.70 -7.30
CA LYS A 284 -10.16 38.00 -6.09
C LYS A 284 -10.90 36.68 -5.90
N PHE A 285 -12.21 36.65 -6.17
CA PHE A 285 -13.02 35.43 -6.11
C PHE A 285 -12.51 34.36 -7.10
N TRP A 286 -12.33 34.70 -8.37
CA TRP A 286 -11.85 33.76 -9.39
C TRP A 286 -10.42 33.29 -9.11
N ARG A 287 -9.55 34.19 -8.63
CA ARG A 287 -8.19 33.85 -8.23
C ARG A 287 -8.18 32.83 -7.09
N GLY A 288 -8.96 33.06 -6.04
CA GLY A 288 -9.10 32.12 -4.93
C GLY A 288 -9.66 30.78 -5.39
N THR A 289 -10.76 30.79 -6.14
CA THR A 289 -11.41 29.58 -6.68
C THR A 289 -10.46 28.75 -7.53
N PHE A 290 -9.62 29.40 -8.34
CA PHE A 290 -8.59 28.74 -9.13
C PHE A 290 -7.56 28.04 -8.23
N GLY A 291 -7.09 28.70 -7.16
CA GLY A 291 -6.19 28.09 -6.19
C GLY A 291 -6.79 26.87 -5.47
N TRP A 292 -8.03 26.96 -5.00
CA TRP A 292 -8.74 25.83 -4.40
C TRP A 292 -8.92 24.67 -5.39
N SER A 293 -9.24 24.99 -6.65
CA SER A 293 -9.36 24.00 -7.73
C SER A 293 -8.03 23.29 -8.00
N LEU A 294 -6.92 24.03 -8.03
CA LEU A 294 -5.58 23.47 -8.17
C LEU A 294 -5.24 22.55 -6.99
N SER A 295 -5.57 22.94 -5.76
CA SER A 295 -5.36 22.10 -4.57
C SER A 295 -6.16 20.80 -4.64
N ALA A 296 -7.46 20.87 -4.97
CA ALA A 296 -8.29 19.67 -5.13
C ALA A 296 -7.77 18.76 -6.25
N LEU A 297 -7.40 19.33 -7.40
CA LEU A 297 -6.83 18.61 -8.54
C LEU A 297 -5.50 17.95 -8.18
N ALA A 298 -4.67 18.63 -7.38
CA ALA A 298 -3.44 18.06 -6.86
C ALA A 298 -3.73 16.79 -6.05
N GLY A 299 -4.78 16.80 -5.24
CA GLY A 299 -5.21 15.63 -4.48
C GLY A 299 -5.68 14.46 -5.35
N VAL A 300 -6.39 14.74 -6.45
CA VAL A 300 -6.81 13.73 -7.46
C VAL A 300 -5.60 13.05 -8.09
N TRP A 301 -4.65 13.84 -8.59
CA TRP A 301 -3.42 13.33 -9.19
C TRP A 301 -2.59 12.52 -8.20
N MET A 302 -2.53 12.95 -6.94
CA MET A 302 -1.84 12.20 -5.89
C MET A 302 -2.51 10.85 -5.66
N ALA A 303 -3.84 10.80 -5.55
CA ALA A 303 -4.56 9.55 -5.34
C ALA A 303 -4.29 8.55 -6.48
N LEU A 304 -4.27 9.04 -7.74
CA LEU A 304 -3.90 8.23 -8.90
C LEU A 304 -2.45 7.75 -8.82
N ALA A 305 -1.51 8.59 -8.36
CA ALA A 305 -0.11 8.21 -8.19
C ALA A 305 0.09 7.16 -7.08
N LEU A 306 -0.60 7.28 -5.94
CA LEU A 306 -0.52 6.30 -4.86
C LEU A 306 -1.00 4.91 -5.32
N VAL A 307 -2.14 4.86 -6.02
CA VAL A 307 -2.71 3.63 -6.58
C VAL A 307 -1.86 3.10 -7.74
N GLY A 308 -1.34 3.99 -8.58
CA GLY A 308 -0.41 3.67 -9.66
C GLY A 308 0.86 2.99 -9.14
N TYR A 309 1.50 3.55 -8.11
CA TYR A 309 2.67 2.92 -7.48
C TYR A 309 2.30 1.60 -6.79
N ARG A 310 1.13 1.54 -6.15
CA ARG A 310 0.65 0.31 -5.50
C ARG A 310 0.53 -0.86 -6.47
N SER A 311 0.25 -0.61 -7.75
CA SER A 311 0.25 -1.60 -8.84
C SER A 311 1.65 -2.02 -9.31
N LEU A 312 2.69 -1.25 -8.96
CA LEU A 312 4.09 -1.44 -9.38
C LEU A 312 5.00 -1.93 -8.26
N LYS A 313 4.51 -2.04 -7.02
CA LYS A 313 5.30 -2.27 -5.80
C LYS A 313 6.23 -3.50 -5.86
N GLU A 314 5.86 -4.54 -6.60
CA GLU A 314 6.63 -5.79 -6.71
C GLU A 314 7.73 -5.72 -7.78
N ARG A 315 7.66 -4.74 -8.68
CA ARG A 315 8.51 -4.64 -9.87
C ARG A 315 9.40 -3.39 -9.86
N VAL A 316 9.03 -2.36 -9.11
CA VAL A 316 9.73 -1.08 -9.08
C VAL A 316 10.15 -0.73 -7.66
N GLY A 317 11.46 -0.69 -7.44
CA GLY A 317 12.05 -0.23 -6.19
C GLY A 317 11.77 1.24 -5.91
N VAL A 318 11.76 1.60 -4.62
CA VAL A 318 11.49 2.98 -4.15
C VAL A 318 12.46 4.01 -4.74
N GLY A 319 13.73 3.66 -4.95
CA GLY A 319 14.73 4.56 -5.54
C GLY A 319 14.43 4.89 -7.02
N THR A 320 14.00 3.90 -7.78
CA THR A 320 13.55 4.04 -9.17
C THR A 320 12.29 4.90 -9.25
N ALA A 321 11.36 4.72 -8.30
CA ALA A 321 10.17 5.55 -8.19
C ALA A 321 10.53 7.02 -7.87
N LEU A 322 11.43 7.25 -6.91
CA LEU A 322 11.91 8.60 -6.57
C LEU A 322 12.54 9.26 -7.79
N PHE A 323 13.47 8.57 -8.46
CA PHE A 323 14.10 9.09 -9.67
C PHE A 323 13.07 9.44 -10.73
N THR A 324 12.07 8.58 -10.91
CA THR A 324 10.99 8.78 -11.89
C THR A 324 10.25 10.09 -11.62
N VAL A 325 9.80 10.29 -10.38
CA VAL A 325 9.10 11.52 -9.97
C VAL A 325 10.00 12.75 -10.10
N SER A 326 11.29 12.63 -9.82
CA SER A 326 12.25 13.72 -9.92
C SER A 326 12.44 14.19 -11.35
N TRP A 327 12.70 13.29 -12.29
CA TRP A 327 12.92 13.70 -13.68
C TRP A 327 11.64 14.16 -14.36
N THR A 328 10.48 13.56 -14.08
CA THR A 328 9.19 14.08 -14.57
C THR A 328 8.88 15.44 -13.95
N GLY A 329 9.27 15.67 -12.70
CA GLY A 329 9.20 16.96 -12.02
C GLY A 329 10.05 18.03 -12.69
N CYS A 330 11.28 17.69 -13.10
CA CYS A 330 12.15 18.58 -13.86
C CYS A 330 11.60 18.99 -15.24
N LEU A 331 10.63 18.25 -15.79
CA LEU A 331 9.95 18.63 -17.03
C LEU A 331 8.68 19.45 -16.77
N LEU A 332 7.89 19.03 -15.79
CA LEU A 332 6.58 19.62 -15.52
C LEU A 332 6.67 20.92 -14.71
N ALA A 333 7.58 21.03 -13.74
CA ALA A 333 7.72 22.24 -12.93
C ALA A 333 8.11 23.47 -13.77
N PRO A 334 9.08 23.41 -14.70
CA PRO A 334 9.37 24.55 -15.59
C PRO A 334 8.20 24.90 -16.51
N ALA A 335 7.46 23.90 -17.00
CA ALA A 335 6.26 24.14 -17.80
C ALA A 335 5.19 24.86 -16.97
N SER A 336 4.97 24.47 -15.71
CA SER A 336 4.05 25.16 -14.80
C SER A 336 4.51 26.57 -14.45
N LEU A 337 5.81 26.78 -14.19
CA LEU A 337 6.40 28.11 -13.97
C LEU A 337 6.11 29.04 -15.16
N PHE A 338 6.32 28.54 -16.39
CA PHE A 338 6.05 29.29 -17.61
C PHE A 338 4.56 29.61 -17.77
N LEU A 339 3.68 28.63 -17.57
CA LEU A 339 2.22 28.79 -17.71
C LEU A 339 1.64 29.78 -16.70
N LEU A 340 2.16 29.79 -15.47
CA LEU A 340 1.71 30.68 -14.39
C LEU A 340 2.50 32.00 -14.33
N GLN A 341 3.50 32.15 -15.20
CA GLN A 341 4.39 33.32 -15.24
C GLN A 341 5.04 33.63 -13.88
N GLU A 342 5.30 32.59 -13.09
CA GLU A 342 6.00 32.73 -11.81
C GLU A 342 7.50 32.96 -12.07
N GLY A 343 8.06 34.00 -11.44
CA GLY A 343 9.42 34.44 -11.69
C GLY A 343 10.48 33.45 -11.20
N TRP A 344 11.63 33.44 -11.88
CA TRP A 344 12.81 32.70 -11.45
C TRP A 344 13.51 33.48 -10.34
N SER A 345 13.49 32.95 -9.11
CA SER A 345 14.07 33.59 -7.92
C SER A 345 15.20 32.73 -7.37
N TRP A 346 16.45 33.09 -7.67
CA TRP A 346 17.60 32.33 -7.18
C TRP A 346 17.93 32.69 -5.72
N PRO A 347 18.21 31.71 -4.84
CA PRO A 347 18.67 31.98 -3.49
C PRO A 347 20.02 32.71 -3.50
N MET A 348 20.04 33.92 -2.96
CA MET A 348 21.23 34.79 -2.94
C MET A 348 22.09 34.64 -1.68
N SER A 349 21.65 33.87 -0.68
CA SER A 349 22.33 33.71 0.61
C SER A 349 22.55 32.25 0.98
N ALA A 350 23.57 31.99 1.81
CA ALA A 350 23.85 30.66 2.33
C ALA A 350 22.70 30.11 3.18
N GLU A 351 22.00 30.98 3.92
CA GLU A 351 20.81 30.62 4.70
C GLU A 351 19.67 30.13 3.80
N ALA A 352 19.43 30.80 2.67
CA ALA A 352 18.42 30.40 1.70
C ALA A 352 18.75 29.03 1.09
N TRP A 353 20.03 28.79 0.77
CA TRP A 353 20.48 27.46 0.33
C TRP A 353 20.31 26.39 1.42
N GLY A 354 20.58 26.73 2.68
CA GLY A 354 20.33 25.83 3.82
C GLY A 354 18.85 25.42 3.92
N LEU A 355 17.92 26.37 3.76
CA LEU A 355 16.48 26.07 3.72
C LEU A 355 16.09 25.19 2.52
N VAL A 356 16.62 25.49 1.33
CA VAL A 356 16.36 24.70 0.11
C VAL A 356 16.86 23.26 0.26
N LEU A 357 18.03 23.06 0.85
CA LEU A 357 18.57 21.73 1.14
C LEU A 357 17.75 20.99 2.20
N GLY A 358 17.34 21.68 3.26
CA GLY A 358 16.44 21.12 4.28
C GLY A 358 15.10 20.69 3.70
N LEU A 359 14.53 21.50 2.80
CA LEU A 359 13.33 21.22 2.04
C LEU A 359 13.50 19.96 1.17
N ALA A 360 14.59 19.89 0.41
CA ALA A 360 14.90 18.72 -0.41
C ALA A 360 15.03 17.45 0.45
N ALA A 361 15.76 17.52 1.57
CA ALA A 361 15.97 16.39 2.48
C ALA A 361 14.68 15.91 3.14
N CYS A 362 13.89 16.81 3.75
CA CYS A 362 12.58 16.49 4.33
C CYS A 362 11.69 15.78 3.31
N SER A 363 11.79 16.23 2.07
CA SER A 363 10.94 15.73 1.04
C SER A 363 11.35 14.37 0.45
N VAL A 364 12.64 14.05 0.46
CA VAL A 364 13.12 12.68 0.21
C VAL A 364 12.63 11.78 1.33
N ALA A 365 12.81 12.18 2.60
CA ALA A 365 12.36 11.39 3.74
C ALA A 365 10.86 11.09 3.69
N ALA A 366 10.04 12.11 3.38
CA ALA A 366 8.60 11.97 3.24
C ALA A 366 8.22 11.02 2.09
N PHE A 367 8.86 11.18 0.92
CA PHE A 367 8.63 10.29 -0.22
C PHE A 367 9.00 8.84 0.11
N LEU A 368 10.18 8.61 0.70
CA LEU A 368 10.65 7.27 1.03
C LEU A 368 9.72 6.58 2.03
N GLY A 369 9.35 7.25 3.13
CA GLY A 369 8.48 6.66 4.14
C GLY A 369 7.08 6.37 3.61
N MET A 370 6.49 7.27 2.83
CA MET A 370 5.18 7.06 2.20
C MET A 370 5.23 5.90 1.19
N THR A 371 6.21 5.93 0.29
CA THR A 371 6.34 4.95 -0.80
C THR A 371 6.68 3.57 -0.25
N HIS A 372 7.52 3.50 0.78
CA HIS A 372 7.77 2.26 1.51
C HIS A 372 6.50 1.73 2.17
N ALA A 373 5.71 2.59 2.83
CA ALA A 373 4.45 2.19 3.43
C ALA A 373 3.43 1.68 2.40
N LEU A 374 3.37 2.26 1.19
CA LEU A 374 2.50 1.78 0.10
C LEU A 374 2.81 0.35 -0.33
N THR A 375 4.03 -0.15 -0.11
CA THR A 375 4.33 -1.55 -0.44
C THR A 375 3.57 -2.55 0.45
N ARG A 376 3.19 -2.13 1.66
CA ARG A 376 2.58 -3.01 2.69
C ARG A 376 1.16 -2.61 3.08
N LEU A 377 0.83 -1.32 3.01
CA LEU A 377 -0.46 -0.79 3.45
C LEU A 377 -1.33 -0.41 2.25
N HIS A 378 -2.63 -0.32 2.51
CA HIS A 378 -3.60 0.15 1.52
C HIS A 378 -3.38 1.66 1.22
N PRO A 379 -3.49 2.13 -0.04
CA PRO A 379 -3.22 3.52 -0.40
C PRO A 379 -3.98 4.55 0.44
N SER A 380 -5.25 4.27 0.76
CA SER A 380 -6.06 5.17 1.60
C SER A 380 -5.61 5.23 3.06
N LEU A 381 -5.03 4.16 3.60
CA LEU A 381 -4.46 4.16 4.96
C LEU A 381 -3.18 4.98 5.01
N VAL A 382 -2.35 4.86 3.98
CA VAL A 382 -1.16 5.69 3.82
C VAL A 382 -1.56 7.16 3.71
N SER A 383 -2.52 7.50 2.84
CA SER A 383 -3.02 8.87 2.70
C SER A 383 -3.64 9.42 3.99
N ALA A 384 -4.47 8.64 4.67
CA ALA A 384 -5.08 9.05 5.93
C ALA A 384 -4.02 9.32 7.01
N SER A 385 -3.00 8.47 7.12
CA SER A 385 -1.91 8.67 8.07
C SER A 385 -1.07 9.90 7.74
N GLN A 386 -0.89 10.21 6.46
CA GLN A 386 -0.21 11.44 6.01
C GLN A 386 -1.01 12.71 6.29
N SER A 387 -2.29 12.60 6.64
CA SER A 387 -3.08 13.77 7.07
C SER A 387 -2.55 14.37 8.38
N LEU A 388 -1.72 13.63 9.15
CA LEU A 388 -0.99 14.17 10.30
C LEU A 388 -0.04 15.33 9.95
N GLU A 389 0.34 15.52 8.68
CA GLU A 389 1.16 16.67 8.31
C GLU A 389 0.44 18.01 8.57
N VAL A 390 -0.90 18.03 8.53
CA VAL A 390 -1.71 19.24 8.78
C VAL A 390 -1.56 19.71 10.24
N PRO A 391 -1.87 18.88 11.27
CA PRO A 391 -1.65 19.27 12.66
C PRO A 391 -0.17 19.49 12.98
N VAL A 392 0.75 18.73 12.36
CA VAL A 392 2.19 18.95 12.55
C VAL A 392 2.61 20.33 12.01
N ALA A 393 2.19 20.69 10.81
CA ALA A 393 2.50 21.99 10.21
C ALA A 393 1.92 23.13 11.05
N MET A 394 0.71 22.97 11.58
CA MET A 394 0.09 23.92 12.50
C MET A 394 0.91 24.09 13.79
N LEU A 395 1.31 22.99 14.44
CA LEU A 395 2.12 23.04 15.67
C LEU A 395 3.49 23.69 15.43
N LEU A 396 4.16 23.33 14.33
CA LEU A 396 5.42 23.94 13.93
C LEU A 396 5.24 25.42 13.58
N HIS A 397 4.12 25.78 12.96
CA HIS A 397 3.82 27.17 12.66
C HIS A 397 3.61 27.97 13.94
N LEU A 398 2.85 27.46 14.92
CA LEU A 398 2.67 28.08 16.24
C LEU A 398 3.99 28.30 16.99
N ALA A 399 4.94 27.37 16.83
CA ALA A 399 6.27 27.50 17.42
C ALA A 399 7.11 28.62 16.78
N VAL A 400 6.87 28.94 15.51
CA VAL A 400 7.59 29.98 14.75
C VAL A 400 6.88 31.33 14.82
N LEU A 401 5.55 31.34 14.78
CA LEU A 401 4.65 32.49 14.75
C LEU A 401 3.45 32.20 15.65
N PRO A 402 3.34 32.84 16.83
CA PRO A 402 2.29 32.56 17.80
C PRO A 402 0.97 33.26 17.42
N LEU A 403 0.34 32.81 16.33
CA LEU A 403 -1.03 33.19 15.95
C LEU A 403 -2.00 32.15 16.53
N ALA A 404 -2.99 32.60 17.31
CA ALA A 404 -3.94 31.69 17.94
C ALA A 404 -4.82 30.99 16.88
N PRO A 405 -4.91 29.65 16.90
CA PRO A 405 -5.74 28.92 15.96
C PRO A 405 -7.23 29.02 16.32
N THR A 406 -8.10 28.82 15.34
CA THR A 406 -9.54 28.87 15.59
C THR A 406 -10.06 27.58 16.24
N ALA A 407 -11.19 27.67 16.93
CA ALA A 407 -11.83 26.50 17.54
C ALA A 407 -12.08 25.33 16.56
N PRO A 408 -12.64 25.54 15.35
CA PRO A 408 -12.84 24.44 14.39
C PRO A 408 -11.52 23.83 13.91
N GLU A 409 -10.46 24.63 13.72
CA GLU A 409 -9.12 24.13 13.40
C GLU A 409 -8.59 23.22 14.51
N VAL A 410 -8.69 23.62 15.77
CA VAL A 410 -8.21 22.82 16.91
C VAL A 410 -8.97 21.49 16.98
N VAL A 411 -10.30 21.54 16.91
CA VAL A 411 -11.15 20.33 16.95
C VAL A 411 -10.84 19.41 15.78
N GLY A 412 -10.74 19.95 14.56
CA GLY A 412 -10.43 19.19 13.36
C GLY A 412 -9.06 18.51 13.44
N ASN A 413 -8.04 19.23 13.91
CA ASN A 413 -6.70 18.68 14.10
C ASN A 413 -6.64 17.57 15.16
N VAL A 414 -7.35 17.75 16.28
CA VAL A 414 -7.48 16.69 17.30
C VAL A 414 -8.15 15.45 16.72
N MET A 415 -9.20 15.61 15.92
CA MET A 415 -9.87 14.48 15.26
C MET A 415 -8.94 13.73 14.30
N VAL A 416 -8.12 14.43 13.52
CA VAL A 416 -7.10 13.81 12.65
C VAL A 416 -6.09 13.01 13.48
N ILE A 417 -5.57 13.58 14.57
CA ILE A 417 -4.61 12.90 15.45
C ILE A 417 -5.22 11.64 16.07
N LEU A 418 -6.45 11.73 16.60
CA LEU A 418 -7.14 10.59 17.21
C LEU A 418 -7.47 9.51 16.19
N SER A 419 -7.90 9.88 14.98
CA SER A 419 -8.17 8.93 13.89
C SER A 419 -6.92 8.14 13.52
N VAL A 420 -5.79 8.81 13.28
CA VAL A 420 -4.54 8.13 12.91
C VAL A 420 -3.96 7.36 14.10
N GLY A 421 -4.02 7.91 15.30
CA GLY A 421 -3.59 7.21 16.52
C GLY A 421 -4.37 5.92 16.76
N TRP A 422 -5.69 5.94 16.55
CA TRP A 422 -6.54 4.77 16.64
C TRP A 422 -6.23 3.75 15.54
N LEU A 423 -6.00 4.20 14.31
CA LEU A 423 -5.58 3.34 13.20
C LEU A 423 -4.25 2.62 13.51
N VAL A 424 -3.25 3.36 13.99
CA VAL A 424 -1.94 2.80 14.42
C VAL A 424 -2.13 1.81 15.57
N ALA A 425 -2.93 2.17 16.58
CA ALA A 425 -3.19 1.31 17.72
C ALA A 425 -3.82 -0.02 17.30
N ILE A 426 -4.86 -0.01 16.46
CA ILE A 426 -5.50 -1.24 15.96
C ILE A 426 -4.49 -2.11 15.19
N LYS A 427 -3.62 -1.51 14.38
CA LYS A 427 -2.71 -2.24 13.49
C LYS A 427 -1.45 -2.73 14.20
N LEU A 428 -1.07 -2.13 15.33
CA LEU A 428 0.10 -2.52 16.12
C LEU A 428 -0.23 -3.32 17.38
N LEU A 429 -1.44 -3.22 17.93
CA LEU A 429 -1.84 -4.01 19.07
C LEU A 429 -1.98 -5.48 18.64
N PRO A 430 -1.37 -6.42 19.40
CA PRO A 430 -1.60 -7.85 19.18
C PRO A 430 -3.11 -8.07 19.22
N ALA A 431 -3.68 -8.71 18.19
CA ALA A 431 -5.11 -8.96 18.09
C ALA A 431 -5.58 -9.62 19.38
N ARG A 432 -6.20 -8.84 20.28
CA ARG A 432 -6.62 -9.29 21.61
C ARG A 432 -7.80 -10.28 21.56
N GLY A 433 -8.15 -10.77 20.37
CA GLY A 433 -9.18 -11.79 20.15
C GLY A 433 -8.98 -12.70 18.93
N GLY A 434 -8.00 -12.45 18.06
CA GLY A 434 -7.80 -13.27 16.84
C GLY A 434 -7.18 -14.64 17.14
N GLY A 435 -6.18 -14.66 18.03
CA GLY A 435 -5.57 -15.91 18.49
C GLY A 435 -6.47 -16.74 19.40
N ARG A 436 -7.53 -16.16 19.99
CA ARG A 436 -8.50 -16.93 20.78
C ARG A 436 -9.47 -17.67 19.88
N ARG A 437 -9.98 -17.01 18.83
CA ARG A 437 -10.92 -17.60 17.88
C ARG A 437 -10.30 -18.66 16.98
N GLN A 438 -9.07 -18.43 16.52
CA GLN A 438 -8.33 -19.44 15.74
C GLN A 438 -7.89 -20.61 16.61
N ARG A 439 -7.58 -20.38 17.90
CA ARG A 439 -7.29 -21.45 18.85
C ARG A 439 -8.53 -22.24 19.25
N GLU A 440 -9.68 -21.58 19.38
CA GLU A 440 -10.98 -22.23 19.58
C GLU A 440 -11.37 -23.09 18.37
N GLU A 441 -11.18 -22.60 17.13
CA GLU A 441 -11.44 -23.38 15.91
C GLU A 441 -10.48 -24.58 15.76
N TYR A 442 -9.20 -24.44 16.14
CA TYR A 442 -8.24 -25.55 16.14
C TYR A 442 -8.50 -26.57 17.26
N GLU A 443 -8.88 -26.11 18.46
CA GLU A 443 -9.25 -26.97 19.58
C GLU A 443 -10.56 -27.73 19.28
N GLU A 444 -11.54 -27.11 18.60
CA GLU A 444 -12.79 -27.75 18.17
C GLU A 444 -12.58 -28.82 17.08
N ILE A 445 -11.57 -28.66 16.21
CA ILE A 445 -11.18 -29.68 15.23
C ILE A 445 -10.47 -30.87 15.91
N LEU A 446 -9.62 -30.61 16.91
CA LEU A 446 -8.90 -31.63 17.68
C LEU A 446 -9.80 -32.44 18.62
N ASP A 447 -10.87 -31.83 19.14
CA ASP A 447 -11.89 -32.47 19.97
C ASP A 447 -13.02 -33.14 19.15
N SER A 448 -12.98 -33.04 17.82
CA SER A 448 -13.93 -33.74 16.96
C SER A 448 -13.65 -35.26 16.94
N PRO A 449 -14.68 -36.13 17.00
CA PRO A 449 -14.50 -37.59 17.05
C PRO A 449 -14.09 -38.21 15.70
N ILE A 450 -13.70 -37.39 14.72
CA ILE A 450 -13.20 -37.85 13.42
C ILE A 450 -11.68 -37.77 13.48
N LYS A 451 -11.05 -38.87 13.89
CA LYS A 451 -9.61 -39.10 13.71
C LYS A 451 -9.37 -39.88 12.43
#